data_AF-A0A9P7JLA4-F1
#
_entry.id   AF-A0A9P7JLA4-F1
#
_cell.length_a   1.000
_cell.length_b   1.000
_cell.length_c   1.000
_cell.angle_alpha   90.00
_cell.angle_beta   90.00
_cell.angle_gamma   90.00
#
_symmetry.space_group_name_H-M   'P 1'
#
loop_
_entity.id
_entity.type
_entity.pdbx_description
1 polymer ?
#
loop_
_entity_poly.entity_id
_entity_poly.type
_entity_poly.pdbx_seq_one_letter_code
_entity_poly.pdbx_strand_id
1 'polypeptide(L)'
;MKQTTQPQQRRMPDDLQRRINSLFDALNCETLSKPVVDQLLVLARAMEAHDRDAALSIHVDLLTRGSQTDDIGLWMSAIKQLIIRM
;
A
#
# COMPACT_ATOMS: atom_id res chain seq x y z
N MET A 1 -30.14 10.22 -15.21
CA MET A 1 -30.15 10.55 -13.77
C MET A 1 -28.71 10.47 -13.26
N LYS A 2 -28.10 11.59 -12.87
CA LYS A 2 -26.70 11.60 -12.42
C LYS A 2 -26.69 11.15 -10.96
N GLN A 3 -26.32 9.89 -10.69
CA GLN A 3 -26.08 9.42 -9.32
C GLN A 3 -24.93 10.26 -8.75
N THR A 4 -25.27 11.26 -7.94
CA THR A 4 -24.35 11.95 -7.05
C THR A 4 -23.96 10.97 -5.95
N THR A 5 -22.93 10.17 -6.21
CA THR A 5 -22.20 9.42 -5.17
C THR A 5 -21.97 10.34 -3.98
N GLN A 6 -22.38 9.92 -2.79
CA GLN A 6 -22.33 10.75 -1.58
C GLN A 6 -20.90 11.31 -1.38
N PRO A 7 -20.73 12.58 -0.97
CA PRO A 7 -19.40 13.20 -0.87
C PRO A 7 -18.43 12.42 0.03
N GLN A 8 -18.94 11.67 1.02
CA GLN A 8 -18.15 10.77 1.86
C GLN A 8 -17.59 9.57 1.10
N GLN A 9 -18.35 9.00 0.15
CA GLN A 9 -17.91 7.86 -0.68
C GLN A 9 -16.81 8.24 -1.68
N ARG A 10 -16.74 9.52 -2.11
CA ARG A 10 -15.64 10.00 -2.96
C ARG A 10 -14.34 10.28 -2.20
N ARG A 11 -14.39 10.55 -0.89
CA ARG A 11 -13.18 10.85 -0.08
C ARG A 11 -12.28 9.64 0.11
N MET A 12 -12.86 8.45 0.25
CA MET A 12 -12.11 7.19 0.46
C MET A 12 -11.19 6.82 -0.72
N PRO A 13 -11.66 6.81 -1.99
CA PRO A 13 -10.80 6.54 -3.13
C PRO A 13 -9.74 7.64 -3.34
N ASP A 14 -10.04 8.90 -3.00
CA ASP A 14 -9.08 10.01 -3.10
C ASP A 14 -7.92 9.87 -2.10
N ASP A 15 -8.20 9.51 -0.84
CA ASP A 15 -7.14 9.22 0.16
C ASP A 15 -6.31 8.00 -0.24
N LEU A 16 -6.97 6.93 -0.71
CA LEU A 16 -6.28 5.74 -1.21
C LEU A 16 -5.33 6.11 -2.36
N GLN A 17 -5.82 6.86 -3.36
CA GLN A 17 -5.02 7.29 -4.50
C GLN A 17 -3.85 8.17 -4.07
N ARG A 18 -4.07 9.14 -3.17
CA ARG A 18 -3.01 10.01 -2.64
C ARG A 18 -1.90 9.19 -1.97
N ARG A 19 -2.26 8.23 -1.12
CA ARG A 19 -1.29 7.38 -0.41
C ARG A 19 -0.51 6.49 -1.37
N ILE A 20 -1.16 5.92 -2.37
CA ILE A 20 -0.47 5.14 -3.40
C ILE A 20 0.50 6.01 -4.21
N ASN A 21 0.12 7.27 -4.51
CA ASN A 21 1.06 8.21 -5.13
C ASN A 21 2.28 8.49 -4.25
N SER A 22 2.12 8.60 -2.92
CA SER A 22 3.25 8.76 -2.00
C SER A 22 4.20 7.56 -2.01
N LEU A 23 3.68 6.33 -2.19
CA LEU A 23 4.53 5.15 -2.39
C LEU A 23 5.32 5.26 -3.70
N PHE A 24 4.68 5.65 -4.80
CA PHE A 24 5.35 5.82 -6.08
C PHE A 24 6.42 6.92 -6.04
N ASP A 25 6.15 8.01 -5.34
CA ASP A 25 7.13 9.08 -5.11
C ASP A 25 8.37 8.53 -4.37
N ALA A 26 8.17 7.79 -3.28
CA ALA A 26 9.27 7.18 -2.52
C ALA A 26 10.10 6.19 -3.36
N LEU A 27 9.46 5.41 -4.24
CA LEU A 27 10.15 4.52 -5.18
C LEU A 27 10.92 5.29 -6.25
N ASN A 28 10.31 6.30 -6.86
CA ASN A 28 10.90 7.08 -7.95
C ASN A 28 12.07 7.96 -7.46
N CYS A 29 11.98 8.46 -6.24
CA CYS A 29 13.04 9.24 -5.60
C CYS A 29 14.10 8.36 -4.91
N GLU A 30 13.99 7.03 -5.03
CA GLU A 30 14.93 6.07 -4.45
C GLU A 30 15.14 6.25 -2.94
N THR A 31 14.10 6.69 -2.22
CA THR A 31 14.16 6.97 -0.78
C THR A 31 13.92 5.72 0.08
N LEU A 32 13.54 4.61 -0.55
CA LEU A 32 13.33 3.33 0.11
C LEU A 32 14.59 2.47 0.05
N SER A 33 14.95 1.89 1.19
CA SER A 33 16.04 0.95 1.28
C SER A 33 15.79 -0.31 0.44
N LYS A 34 16.87 -0.90 -0.08
CA LYS A 34 16.79 -2.10 -0.93
C LYS A 34 16.01 -3.27 -0.29
N PRO A 35 16.17 -3.58 1.02
CA PRO A 35 15.36 -4.61 1.67
C PRO A 35 13.85 -4.33 1.63
N VAL A 36 13.43 -3.07 1.77
CA VAL A 36 12.02 -2.67 1.68
C VAL A 36 11.51 -2.85 0.26
N VAL A 37 12.28 -2.44 -0.75
CA VAL A 37 11.91 -2.61 -2.17
C VAL A 37 11.77 -4.09 -2.53
N ASP A 38 12.71 -4.94 -2.09
CA ASP A 38 12.64 -6.39 -2.31
C ASP A 38 11.38 -7.01 -1.67
N GLN A 39 11.04 -6.61 -0.44
CA GLN A 39 9.81 -7.07 0.22
C GLN A 39 8.53 -6.55 -0.46
N LEU A 40 8.52 -5.31 -0.97
CA LEU A 40 7.40 -4.78 -1.75
C LEU A 40 7.15 -5.59 -3.03
N LEU A 41 8.21 -6.09 -3.66
CA LEU A 41 8.09 -6.98 -4.82
C LEU A 41 7.43 -8.32 -4.44
N VAL A 42 7.86 -8.92 -3.33
CA VAL A 42 7.26 -10.16 -2.83
C VAL A 42 5.78 -9.95 -2.48
N LEU A 43 5.46 -8.82 -1.83
CA LEU A 43 4.09 -8.44 -1.53
C LEU A 43 3.24 -8.31 -2.80
N ALA A 44 3.74 -7.61 -3.81
CA ALA A 44 3.04 -7.44 -5.08
C ALA A 44 2.74 -8.78 -5.77
N ARG A 45 3.66 -9.76 -5.68
CA ARG A 45 3.44 -11.12 -6.20
C ARG A 45 2.36 -11.88 -5.43
N ALA A 46 2.33 -11.80 -4.10
CA ALA A 46 1.26 -12.40 -3.31
C ALA A 46 -0.11 -11.79 -3.65
N MET A 47 -0.15 -10.45 -3.84
CA MET A 47 -1.34 -9.73 -4.28
C MET A 47 -1.80 -10.16 -5.69
N GLU A 48 -0.87 -10.31 -6.64
CA GLU A 48 -1.14 -10.79 -8.01
C GLU A 48 -1.70 -12.23 -8.02
N ALA A 49 -1.25 -13.07 -7.09
CA ALA A 49 -1.74 -14.44 -6.90
C ALA A 49 -3.08 -14.51 -6.14
N HIS A 50 -3.65 -13.38 -5.71
CA HIS A 50 -4.81 -13.31 -4.82
C HIS A 50 -4.61 -14.05 -3.48
N ASP A 51 -3.36 -14.24 -3.05
CA ASP A 51 -3.05 -14.87 -1.76
C ASP A 51 -3.09 -13.82 -0.65
N ARG A 52 -4.31 -13.61 -0.14
CA ARG A 52 -4.58 -12.59 0.87
C ARG A 52 -3.89 -12.84 2.21
N ASP A 53 -3.75 -14.10 2.62
CA ASP A 53 -3.12 -14.44 3.89
C ASP A 53 -1.62 -14.14 3.85
N ALA A 54 -0.95 -14.60 2.78
CA ALA A 54 0.45 -14.28 2.53
C ALA A 54 0.68 -12.77 2.42
N ALA A 55 -0.16 -12.06 1.67
CA ALA A 55 -0.06 -10.61 1.52
C ALA A 55 -0.20 -9.85 2.85
N LEU A 56 -1.14 -10.25 3.72
CA LEU A 56 -1.29 -9.66 5.06
C LEU A 56 -0.08 -9.96 5.95
N SER A 57 0.44 -11.18 5.90
CA SER A 57 1.63 -11.57 6.67
C SER A 57 2.85 -10.73 6.28
N ILE A 58 3.13 -10.61 4.97
CA ILE A 58 4.21 -9.78 4.42
C ILE A 58 4.00 -8.30 4.77
N HIS A 59 2.77 -7.79 4.69
CA HIS A 59 2.46 -6.41 5.07
C HIS A 59 2.83 -6.10 6.53
N VAL A 60 2.47 -6.99 7.47
CA VAL A 60 2.78 -6.81 8.90
C VAL A 60 4.29 -6.86 9.14
N ASP A 61 4.96 -7.80 8.48
CA ASP A 61 6.40 -7.95 8.54
C ASP A 61 7.12 -6.67 8.06
N LEU A 62 6.71 -6.15 6.90
CA LEU A 62 7.25 -4.93 6.32
C LEU A 62 7.00 -3.71 7.21
N LEU A 63 5.83 -3.62 7.85
CA LEU A 63 5.54 -2.55 8.81
C LEU A 63 6.41 -2.66 10.07
N THR A 64 6.71 -3.86 10.53
CA THR A 64 7.50 -4.08 11.75
C THR A 64 8.98 -3.80 11.52
N ARG A 65 9.53 -4.23 10.37
CA ARG A 65 10.96 -4.12 10.07
C ARG A 65 11.31 -2.89 9.22
N GLY A 66 10.53 -2.60 8.19
CA GLY A 66 10.78 -1.48 7.28
C GLY A 66 10.61 -0.12 7.95
N SER A 67 9.73 0.01 8.95
CA SER A 67 9.57 1.27 9.69
C SER A 67 10.78 1.63 10.57
N GLN A 68 11.73 0.72 10.74
CA GLN A 68 12.97 1.01 11.47
C GLN A 68 13.99 1.75 10.60
N THR A 69 13.87 1.63 9.27
CA THR A 69 14.84 2.15 8.31
C THR A 69 14.24 3.23 7.40
N ASP A 70 12.94 3.18 7.14
CA ASP A 70 12.27 3.97 6.12
C ASP A 70 10.92 4.53 6.61
N ASP A 71 10.55 5.72 6.13
CA ASP A 71 9.23 6.32 6.44
C ASP A 71 8.13 5.73 5.55
N ILE A 72 7.65 4.55 5.95
CA ILE A 72 6.67 3.76 5.17
C ILE A 72 5.22 3.90 5.65
N GLY A 73 5.02 4.47 6.84
CA GLY A 73 3.72 4.49 7.53
C GLY A 73 2.61 5.19 6.74
N LEU A 74 2.96 6.23 5.98
CA LEU A 74 2.01 7.06 5.23
C LEU A 74 1.19 6.25 4.21
N TRP A 75 1.85 5.36 3.45
CA TRP A 75 1.24 4.61 2.36
C TRP A 75 0.92 3.16 2.73
N MET A 76 1.48 2.62 3.82
CA MET A 76 1.18 1.26 4.30
C MET A 76 -0.31 1.00 4.59
N SER A 77 -1.02 2.01 5.08
CA SER A 77 -2.47 1.88 5.33
C SER A 77 -3.27 1.67 4.03
N ALA A 78 -2.83 2.26 2.91
CA ALA A 78 -3.44 2.05 1.60
C ALA A 78 -3.19 0.64 1.07
N ILE A 79 -1.98 0.10 1.26
CA ILE A 79 -1.66 -1.28 0.90
C ILE A 79 -2.59 -2.27 1.61
N LYS A 80 -2.76 -2.11 2.93
CA LYS A 80 -3.71 -2.95 3.69
C LYS A 80 -5.14 -2.87 3.14
N GLN A 81 -5.59 -1.66 2.78
CA GLN A 81 -6.92 -1.43 2.19
C GLN A 81 -7.09 -2.12 0.82
N LEU A 82 -6.02 -2.23 0.02
CA LEU A 82 -6.02 -2.96 -1.25
C LEU A 82 -6.09 -4.47 -1.01
N ILE A 83 -5.25 -5.00 -0.10
CA ILE A 83 -5.24 -6.43 0.24
C ILE A 83 -6.61 -6.90 0.77
N ILE A 84 -7.28 -6.07 1.58
CA ILE A 84 -8.60 -6.40 2.13
C ILE A 84 -9.71 -6.46 1.05
N ARG A 85 -9.50 -5.84 -0.11
CA ARG A 85 -10.47 -5.75 -1.21
C ARG A 85 -10.24 -6.75 -2.34
N MET A 86 -9.16 -7.53 -2.30
CA MET A 86 -8.99 -8.73 -3.14
C MET A 86 -10.00 -9.79 -2.74
#